data_AF-A0A0F9E7T6-F1
#
_entry.id   AF-A0A0F9E7T6-F1
#
_cell.length_a   1.000
_cell.length_b   1.000
_cell.length_c   1.000
_cell.angle_alpha   90.00
_cell.angle_beta   90.00
_cell.angle_gamma   90.00
#
_symmetry.space_group_name_H-M   'P 1'
#
loop_
_entity.id
_entity.type
_entity.pdbx_description
1 polymer ?
#
loop_
_entity_poly.entity_id
_entity_poly.type
_entity_poly.pdbx_seq_one_letter_code
_entity_poly.pdbx_strand_id
1 'polypeptide(L)'
;MNRSDILVAKIGGSTLGAHDTTLEDIVALQRRGVRPVVVHGGGAAISRAMVGAGVEARFIHGRRYTDDATLEIVERVLAGDVNRRLAARINELGGVAEPLNFGTTNVLFGRRIRLPGEDGDPMGAQPIHRLGGVGVKKHAPFPAQRPDLGDRLDDAGLVV
;
A
#
# COMPACT_ATOMS: atom_id res chain seq x y z
N MET A 1 -21.22 10.58 22.25
CA MET A 1 -20.15 10.66 21.24
C MET A 1 -20.65 10.02 19.97
N ASN A 2 -20.89 10.80 18.91
CA ASN A 2 -21.21 10.23 17.60
C ASN A 2 -19.91 9.65 17.05
N ARG A 3 -19.81 8.32 16.95
CA ARG A 3 -18.62 7.67 16.40
C ARG A 3 -18.58 8.02 14.91
N SER A 4 -17.68 8.91 14.51
CA SER A 4 -17.41 9.17 13.09
C SER A 4 -17.09 7.87 12.38
N ASP A 5 -17.84 7.53 11.32
CA ASP A 5 -17.62 6.30 10.56
C ASP A 5 -16.24 6.30 9.90
N ILE A 6 -15.53 5.18 10.04
CA ILE A 6 -14.24 4.95 9.38
C ILE A 6 -14.54 4.42 7.97
N LEU A 7 -14.01 5.10 6.95
CA LEU A 7 -14.16 4.69 5.55
C LEU A 7 -12.81 4.18 5.04
N VAL A 8 -12.71 2.89 4.70
CA VAL A 8 -11.50 2.36 4.05
C VAL A 8 -11.65 2.41 2.54
N ALA A 9 -10.88 3.28 1.88
CA ALA A 9 -10.90 3.48 0.43
C ALA A 9 -9.67 2.86 -0.23
N LYS A 10 -9.87 1.79 -1.00
CA LYS A 10 -8.81 1.21 -1.83
C LYS A 10 -8.67 2.00 -3.13
N ILE A 11 -7.61 2.80 -3.26
CA ILE A 11 -7.27 3.47 -4.52
C ILE A 11 -6.35 2.55 -5.32
N GLY A 12 -6.78 2.15 -6.52
CA GLY A 12 -6.04 1.21 -7.38
C GLY A 12 -6.08 1.63 -8.84
N GLY A 13 -5.07 1.18 -9.61
CA GLY A 13 -4.97 1.45 -11.05
C GLY A 13 -4.46 2.85 -11.38
N SER A 14 -4.40 3.16 -12.68
CA SER A 14 -4.04 4.46 -13.29
C SER A 14 -5.02 5.60 -12.98
N THR A 15 -5.70 5.52 -11.83
CA THR A 15 -6.83 6.37 -11.45
C THR A 15 -6.43 7.80 -11.23
N LEU A 16 -5.24 8.13 -10.74
CA LEU A 16 -4.80 9.54 -10.63
C LEU A 16 -4.35 10.15 -11.98
N GLY A 17 -5.22 10.08 -12.99
CA GLY A 17 -5.10 10.77 -14.26
C GLY A 17 -5.60 12.22 -14.17
N ALA A 18 -5.56 12.95 -15.29
CA ALA A 18 -5.81 14.40 -15.34
C ALA A 18 -7.21 14.86 -14.92
N HIS A 19 -8.18 13.95 -14.75
CA HIS A 19 -9.58 14.26 -14.42
C HIS A 19 -10.12 13.48 -13.22
N ASP A 20 -9.23 12.84 -12.45
CA ASP A 20 -9.65 12.09 -11.27
C ASP A 20 -9.82 13.02 -10.07
N THR A 21 -10.96 12.87 -9.39
CA THR A 21 -11.35 13.67 -8.23
C THR A 21 -11.24 12.88 -6.93
N THR A 22 -10.68 11.67 -6.95
CA THR A 22 -10.72 10.75 -5.82
C THR A 22 -10.10 11.39 -4.57
N LEU A 23 -9.02 12.15 -4.73
CA LEU A 23 -8.35 12.79 -3.59
C LEU A 23 -9.15 13.99 -3.07
N GLU A 24 -9.74 14.79 -3.97
CA GLU A 24 -10.65 15.88 -3.65
C GLU A 24 -11.89 15.35 -2.89
N ASP A 25 -12.45 14.22 -3.32
CA ASP A 25 -13.59 13.56 -2.67
C ASP A 25 -13.22 13.04 -1.28
N ILE A 26 -12.03 12.47 -1.12
CA ILE A 26 -11.51 12.04 0.19
C ILE A 26 -11.33 13.23 1.14
N VAL A 27 -10.78 14.35 0.66
CA VAL A 27 -10.65 15.57 1.45
C VAL A 27 -12.02 16.13 1.82
N ALA A 28 -12.99 16.11 0.90
CA ALA A 28 -14.35 16.55 1.18
C ALA A 28 -15.04 15.69 2.24
N LEU A 29 -14.82 14.36 2.22
CA LEU A 29 -15.30 13.45 3.25
C LEU A 29 -14.65 13.72 4.60
N GLN A 30 -13.33 13.92 4.64
CA GLN A 30 -12.61 14.28 5.86
C GLN A 30 -13.19 15.56 6.49
N ARG A 31 -13.44 16.60 5.67
CA ARG A 31 -14.05 17.87 6.13
C ARG A 31 -15.47 17.72 6.67
N ARG A 32 -16.19 16.66 6.28
CA ARG A 32 -17.54 16.33 6.79
C ARG A 32 -17.49 15.48 8.06
N GLY A 33 -16.31 15.23 8.60
CA GLY A 33 -16.10 14.45 9.83
C GLY A 33 -16.02 12.95 9.61
N VAL A 34 -15.95 12.47 8.35
CA VAL A 34 -15.58 11.07 8.07
C VAL A 34 -14.10 10.89 8.37
N ARG A 35 -13.69 9.68 8.78
CA ARG A 35 -12.27 9.33 8.98
C ARG A 35 -11.80 8.36 7.90
N PRO A 36 -11.44 8.84 6.70
CA PRO A 36 -10.99 7.94 5.65
C PRO A 36 -9.64 7.29 5.97
N VAL A 37 -9.44 6.08 5.46
CA VAL A 37 -8.17 5.35 5.41
C VAL A 37 -7.95 4.96 3.96
N VAL A 38 -6.93 5.52 3.34
CA VAL A 38 -6.56 5.22 1.96
C VAL A 38 -5.64 4.02 1.94
N VAL A 39 -5.99 3.02 1.13
CA VAL A 39 -5.11 1.90 0.84
C VAL A 39 -4.73 1.94 -0.63
N HIS A 40 -3.47 2.21 -0.94
CA HIS A 40 -3.04 2.36 -2.32
C HIS A 40 -2.36 1.10 -2.89
N GLY A 41 -2.34 1.02 -4.22
CA GLY A 41 -1.50 0.07 -4.95
C GLY A 41 -0.39 0.82 -5.67
N GLY A 42 0.19 0.20 -6.69
CA GLY A 42 1.17 0.87 -7.54
C GLY A 42 1.63 0.03 -8.72
N GLY A 43 0.81 -0.93 -9.17
CA GLY A 43 1.21 -1.94 -10.16
C GLY A 43 1.87 -1.37 -11.41
N ALA A 44 1.28 -0.30 -11.98
CA ALA A 44 1.82 0.38 -13.15
C ALA A 44 3.14 1.12 -12.85
N ALA A 45 3.25 1.78 -11.68
CA ALA A 45 4.48 2.45 -11.25
C ALA A 45 5.61 1.44 -11.01
N ILE A 46 5.29 0.30 -10.38
CA ILE A 46 6.23 -0.81 -10.18
C ILE A 46 6.70 -1.34 -11.53
N SER A 47 5.79 -1.64 -12.45
CA SER A 47 6.16 -2.15 -13.78
C SER A 47 7.09 -1.17 -14.52
N ARG A 48 6.82 0.14 -14.48
CA ARG A 48 7.72 1.15 -15.07
C ARG A 48 9.09 1.17 -14.41
N ALA A 49 9.15 1.09 -13.08
CA ALA A 49 10.42 1.07 -12.35
C ALA A 49 11.22 -0.21 -12.61
N MET A 50 10.55 -1.35 -12.78
CA MET A 50 11.19 -2.61 -13.16
C MET A 50 11.80 -2.52 -14.56
N VAL A 51 11.06 -2.00 -15.54
CA VAL A 51 11.58 -1.75 -16.91
C VAL A 51 12.82 -0.84 -16.87
N GLY A 52 12.77 0.26 -16.10
CA GLY A 52 13.92 1.16 -15.95
C GLY A 52 15.14 0.52 -15.27
N ALA A 53 14.94 -0.55 -14.49
CA ALA A 53 16.01 -1.31 -13.85
C ALA A 53 16.44 -2.55 -14.66
N GLY A 54 15.88 -2.78 -15.86
CA GLY A 54 16.15 -3.97 -16.66
C GLY A 54 15.58 -5.27 -16.07
N VAL A 55 14.60 -5.19 -15.16
CA VAL A 55 13.95 -6.35 -14.54
C VAL A 55 12.61 -6.61 -15.23
N GLU A 56 12.37 -7.84 -15.66
CA GLU A 56 11.12 -8.23 -16.31
C GLU A 56 10.00 -8.50 -15.29
N ALA A 57 8.80 -7.99 -15.56
CA ALA A 57 7.63 -8.24 -14.73
C ALA A 57 7.04 -9.64 -15.00
N ARG A 58 7.18 -10.54 -14.02
CA ARG A 58 6.59 -11.89 -14.07
C ARG A 58 5.32 -11.96 -13.22
N PHE A 59 4.31 -12.67 -13.71
CA PHE A 59 3.05 -12.86 -12.99
C PHE A 59 2.67 -14.34 -12.93
N ILE A 60 2.21 -14.80 -11.76
CA ILE A 60 1.76 -16.17 -11.48
C ILE A 60 0.37 -16.07 -10.85
N HIS A 61 -0.64 -16.67 -11.49
CA HIS A 61 -2.05 -16.60 -11.04
C HIS A 61 -2.53 -15.17 -10.71
N GLY A 62 -2.22 -14.21 -11.59
CA GLY A 62 -2.59 -12.80 -11.42
C GLY A 62 -1.80 -12.04 -10.33
N ARG A 63 -0.78 -12.67 -9.72
CA ARG A 63 0.09 -12.03 -8.72
C ARG A 63 1.47 -11.81 -9.29
N ARG A 64 2.09 -10.68 -8.95
CA ARG A 64 3.48 -10.42 -9.34
C ARG A 64 4.40 -11.41 -8.63
N TYR A 65 5.15 -12.18 -9.41
CA TYR A 65 6.30 -12.90 -8.86
C TYR A 65 7.31 -11.85 -8.39
N THR A 66 7.66 -11.93 -7.12
CA THR A 66 8.51 -10.95 -6.45
C THR A 66 9.65 -11.74 -5.83
N ASP A 67 10.82 -11.66 -6.44
CA ASP A 67 12.08 -12.08 -5.84
C ASP A 67 12.70 -10.92 -5.04
N ASP A 68 13.90 -11.12 -4.50
CA ASP A 68 14.55 -10.10 -3.66
C ASP A 68 14.82 -8.79 -4.42
N ALA A 69 15.29 -8.88 -5.68
CA ALA A 69 15.52 -7.70 -6.52
C ALA A 69 14.21 -6.97 -6.86
N THR A 70 13.15 -7.72 -7.17
CA THR A 70 11.83 -7.14 -7.41
C THR A 70 11.26 -6.51 -6.13
N LEU A 71 11.50 -7.12 -4.97
CA LEU A 71 11.02 -6.62 -3.68
C LEU A 71 11.62 -5.24 -3.37
N GLU A 72 12.93 -5.05 -3.58
CA GLU A 72 13.59 -3.75 -3.40
C GLU A 72 12.95 -2.65 -4.27
N ILE A 73 12.65 -2.96 -5.54
CA ILE A 73 11.96 -2.05 -6.45
C ILE A 73 10.56 -1.74 -5.93
N VAL A 74 9.81 -2.77 -5.51
CA VAL A 74 8.44 -2.61 -5.00
C VAL A 74 8.40 -1.75 -3.74
N GLU A 75 9.32 -1.99 -2.80
CA GLU A 75 9.43 -1.23 -1.56
C GLU A 75 9.70 0.25 -1.82
N ARG A 76 10.70 0.54 -2.66
CA ARG A 76 11.02 1.92 -3.07
C ARG A 76 9.82 2.59 -3.73
N VAL A 77 9.17 1.94 -4.68
CA VAL A 77 8.06 2.54 -5.42
C VAL A 77 6.84 2.75 -4.53
N LEU A 78 6.41 1.74 -3.77
CA LEU A 78 5.18 1.83 -3.00
C LEU A 78 5.33 2.76 -1.81
N ALA A 79 6.32 2.53 -0.95
CA ALA A 79 6.51 3.35 0.24
C ALA A 79 7.21 4.67 -0.07
N GLY A 80 8.16 4.66 -1.00
CA GLY A 80 9.00 5.82 -1.28
C GLY A 80 8.38 6.83 -2.25
N ASP A 81 7.69 6.36 -3.28
CA ASP A 81 7.20 7.26 -4.33
C ASP A 81 5.69 7.47 -4.20
N VAL A 82 4.91 6.38 -4.26
CA VAL A 82 3.45 6.46 -4.36
C VAL A 82 2.81 6.92 -3.04
N ASN A 83 3.17 6.31 -1.92
CA ASN A 83 2.62 6.63 -0.60
C ASN A 83 2.86 8.10 -0.24
N ARG A 84 4.11 8.57 -0.40
CA ARG A 84 4.48 9.96 -0.12
C ARG A 84 3.81 10.96 -1.07
N ARG A 85 3.74 10.66 -2.37
CA ARG A 85 3.08 11.54 -3.34
C ARG A 85 1.58 11.66 -3.08
N LEU A 86 0.92 10.57 -2.71
CA LEU A 86 -0.50 10.58 -2.33
C LEU A 86 -0.74 11.48 -1.12
N ALA A 87 0.00 11.26 -0.03
CA ALA A 87 -0.13 12.06 1.18
C ALA A 87 0.16 13.54 0.92
N ALA A 88 1.24 13.86 0.19
CA ALA A 88 1.55 15.22 -0.20
C ALA A 88 0.42 15.87 -1.00
N ARG A 89 -0.15 15.16 -1.98
CA ARG A 89 -1.25 15.69 -2.79
C ARG A 89 -2.51 15.93 -1.97
N ILE A 90 -2.83 15.05 -1.03
CA ILE A 90 -3.98 15.27 -0.14
C ILE A 90 -3.74 16.51 0.74
N ASN A 91 -2.53 16.68 1.28
CA ASN A 91 -2.17 17.86 2.06
C ASN A 91 -2.26 19.16 1.22
N GLU A 92 -1.81 19.14 -0.03
CA GLU A 92 -1.96 20.26 -0.98
C GLU A 92 -3.43 20.65 -1.23
N LEU A 93 -4.33 19.67 -1.24
CA LEU A 93 -5.78 19.89 -1.39
C LEU A 93 -6.45 20.39 -0.10
N GLY A 94 -5.67 20.54 0.98
CA GLY A 94 -6.11 21.03 2.28
C GLY A 94 -6.84 19.96 3.10
N GLY A 95 -6.51 18.68 2.88
CA GLY A 95 -6.71 17.63 3.88
C GLY A 95 -5.51 17.53 4.82
N VAL A 96 -5.61 16.63 5.79
CA VAL A 96 -4.48 16.22 6.64
C VAL A 96 -4.24 14.74 6.37
N ALA A 97 -3.03 14.37 5.96
CA ALA A 97 -2.69 12.99 5.59
C ALA A 97 -1.34 12.58 6.17
N GLU A 98 -1.31 11.40 6.77
CA GLU A 98 -0.10 10.78 7.28
C GLU A 98 0.25 9.49 6.50
N PRO A 99 1.45 9.41 5.88
CA PRO A 99 1.89 8.23 5.14
C PRO A 99 2.41 7.12 6.06
N LEU A 100 1.74 5.96 6.08
CA LEU A 100 2.11 4.80 6.88
C LEU A 100 2.70 3.68 6.03
N ASN A 101 3.91 3.26 6.39
CA ASN A 101 4.60 2.15 5.76
C ASN A 101 5.66 1.56 6.70
N PHE A 102 6.39 0.55 6.24
CA PHE A 102 7.42 -0.14 7.02
C PHE A 102 8.60 0.74 7.46
N GLY A 103 8.82 1.88 6.79
CA GLY A 103 9.84 2.88 7.13
C GLY A 103 9.33 3.96 8.09
N THR A 104 8.01 4.10 8.28
CA THR A 104 7.38 5.02 9.23
C THR A 104 6.73 4.21 10.37
N THR A 105 5.40 4.24 10.47
CA THR A 105 4.66 3.32 11.34
C THR A 105 4.20 2.12 10.54
N ASN A 106 4.75 0.96 10.88
CA ASN A 106 4.30 -0.27 10.25
C ASN A 106 2.98 -0.74 10.84
N VAL A 107 1.93 -0.71 10.03
CA VAL A 107 0.58 -1.13 10.42
C VAL A 107 0.11 -2.40 9.70
N LEU A 108 0.90 -2.88 8.74
CA LEU A 108 0.64 -4.09 7.98
C LEU A 108 1.78 -5.08 8.14
N PHE A 109 1.43 -6.35 8.27
CA PHE A 109 2.36 -7.44 8.47
C PHE A 109 2.04 -8.55 7.49
N GLY A 110 3.01 -8.89 6.66
CA GLY A 110 2.90 -9.93 5.64
C GLY A 110 3.69 -11.17 5.99
N ARG A 111 3.27 -12.31 5.44
CA ARG A 111 4.07 -13.53 5.36
C ARG A 111 4.28 -13.91 3.90
N ARG A 112 5.43 -14.50 3.59
CA ARG A 112 5.71 -15.06 2.26
C ARG A 112 4.68 -16.15 1.96
N ILE A 113 4.15 -16.15 0.74
CA ILE A 113 3.27 -17.22 0.26
C ILE A 113 4.09 -18.12 -0.64
N ARG A 114 3.95 -19.42 -0.46
CA ARG A 114 4.35 -20.41 -1.48
C ARG A 114 3.10 -20.75 -2.27
N LEU A 115 3.11 -20.47 -3.57
CA LEU A 115 2.08 -20.99 -4.45
C LEU A 115 2.46 -22.40 -4.86
N PRO A 116 1.51 -23.34 -4.94
CA PRO A 116 1.78 -24.63 -5.56
C PRO A 116 2.26 -24.40 -7.01
N GLY A 117 3.20 -25.24 -7.48
CA GLY A 117 3.52 -25.29 -8.90
C GLY A 117 2.29 -25.67 -9.75
N GLU A 118 2.39 -25.56 -11.07
CA GLU A 118 1.28 -25.81 -12.00
C GLU A 118 0.59 -27.19 -11.81
N ASP A 119 1.27 -28.15 -11.17
CA ASP A 119 0.78 -29.51 -10.91
C ASP A 119 0.68 -29.91 -9.42
N GLY A 120 0.69 -28.95 -8.48
CA GLY A 120 0.61 -29.26 -7.04
C GLY A 120 1.91 -29.80 -6.43
N ASP A 121 3.01 -29.80 -7.18
CA ASP A 121 4.35 -30.14 -6.69
C ASP A 121 4.84 -29.13 -5.63
N PRO A 122 5.11 -29.55 -4.38
CA PRO A 122 5.68 -28.68 -3.35
C PRO A 122 7.14 -28.27 -3.65
N MET A 123 7.86 -28.97 -4.53
CA MET A 123 9.23 -28.65 -4.94
C MET A 123 9.28 -27.61 -6.07
N GLY A 124 8.21 -27.45 -6.86
CA GLY A 124 8.02 -26.37 -7.82
C GLY A 124 7.49 -25.05 -7.22
N ALA A 125 7.30 -25.01 -5.90
CA ALA A 125 6.73 -23.86 -5.21
C ALA A 125 7.68 -22.66 -5.21
N GLN A 126 7.54 -21.78 -6.19
CA GLN A 126 8.29 -20.53 -6.28
C GLN A 126 7.80 -19.56 -5.18
N PRO A 127 8.70 -19.00 -4.36
CA PRO A 127 8.31 -18.05 -3.33
C PRO A 127 7.74 -16.79 -3.99
N ILE A 128 6.50 -16.45 -3.67
CA ILE A 128 5.92 -15.15 -4.02
C ILE A 128 5.70 -14.33 -2.75
N HIS A 129 6.14 -13.08 -2.76
CA HIS A 129 5.71 -12.15 -1.73
C HIS A 129 4.24 -11.78 -1.97
N ARG A 130 3.36 -12.03 -0.99
CA ARG A 130 1.99 -11.51 -1.04
C ARG A 130 2.05 -10.00 -0.85
N LEU A 131 1.98 -9.25 -1.95
CA LEU A 131 1.73 -7.81 -1.92
C LEU A 131 0.23 -7.56 -1.78
N GLY A 132 -0.30 -7.91 -0.61
CA GLY A 132 -1.60 -7.45 -0.14
C GLY A 132 -1.34 -6.52 1.02
N GLY A 133 -1.03 -5.26 0.72
CA GLY A 133 -0.61 -4.28 1.73
C GLY A 133 0.91 -4.18 1.89
N VAL A 134 1.36 -2.95 2.07
CA VAL A 134 2.75 -2.47 2.06
C VAL A 134 3.61 -3.13 3.15
N GLY A 135 4.88 -3.42 2.81
CA GLY A 135 5.99 -3.55 3.77
C GLY A 135 6.17 -4.91 4.43
N VAL A 136 6.97 -5.78 3.82
CA VAL A 136 7.53 -6.93 4.53
C VAL A 136 8.98 -6.59 4.85
N LYS A 137 9.24 -6.00 6.03
CA LYS A 137 10.59 -6.12 6.59
C LYS A 137 10.91 -7.61 6.64
N LYS A 138 11.93 -8.05 5.89
CA LYS A 138 12.55 -9.37 6.07
C LYS A 138 12.76 -9.55 7.58
N HIS A 139 11.95 -10.39 8.22
CA HIS A 139 12.09 -10.82 9.63
C HIS A 139 11.68 -9.85 10.75
N ALA A 140 10.82 -8.85 10.50
CA ALA A 140 10.20 -8.18 11.66
C ALA A 140 9.19 -9.13 12.31
N PRO A 141 9.35 -9.49 13.61
CA PRO A 141 8.34 -10.28 14.31
C PRO A 141 7.00 -9.56 14.25
N PHE A 142 5.90 -10.32 14.09
CA PHE A 142 4.57 -9.77 14.32
C PHE A 142 4.57 -9.13 15.72
N PRO A 143 4.17 -7.85 15.85
CA PRO A 143 4.21 -7.20 17.15
C PRO A 143 3.23 -7.91 18.08
N ALA A 144 3.63 -8.05 19.35
CA ALA A 144 2.80 -8.68 20.37
C ALA A 144 1.49 -7.92 20.63
N GLN A 145 1.46 -6.62 20.31
CA GLN A 145 0.29 -5.74 20.39
C GLN A 145 0.09 -5.03 19.05
N ARG A 146 -1.18 -4.85 18.65
CA ARG A 146 -1.51 -4.07 17.46
C ARG A 146 -1.19 -2.59 17.74
N PRO A 147 -0.63 -1.84 16.77
CA PRO A 147 -0.49 -0.40 16.92
C PRO A 147 -1.86 0.23 17.15
N ASP A 148 -1.99 1.09 18.16
CA ASP A 148 -3.19 1.89 18.33
C ASP A 148 -3.18 3.02 17.29
N LEU A 149 -4.24 3.09 16.50
CA LEU A 149 -4.45 4.08 15.45
C LEU A 149 -5.56 5.07 15.83
N GLY A 150 -6.22 4.90 16.97
CA GLY A 150 -7.36 5.72 17.41
C GLY A 150 -7.00 7.20 17.46
N ASP A 151 -6.02 7.55 18.30
CA ASP A 151 -5.58 8.94 18.49
C ASP A 151 -5.10 9.58 17.17
N ARG A 152 -4.46 8.80 16.29
CA ARG A 152 -3.95 9.31 15.01
C ARG A 152 -5.02 9.55 13.97
N LEU A 153 -6.10 8.77 13.98
CA LEU A 153 -7.26 9.05 13.13
C LEU A 153 -8.04 10.26 13.64
N ASP A 154 -7.96 10.56 14.93
CA ASP A 154 -8.58 11.72 15.53
C ASP A 154 -7.74 13.00 15.28
N ASP A 155 -6.41 12.90 15.23
CA ASP A 155 -5.50 14.03 14.96
C ASP A 155 -5.23 14.27 13.45
N ALA A 156 -5.01 13.19 12.67
CA ALA A 156 -4.66 13.30 11.26
C ALA A 156 -5.87 13.17 10.34
N GLY A 157 -6.98 12.56 10.78
CA GLY A 157 -8.19 12.38 9.98
C GLY A 157 -8.05 11.51 8.73
N LEU A 158 -6.84 11.20 8.25
CA LEU A 158 -6.56 10.35 7.10
C LEU A 158 -5.20 9.66 7.20
N VAL A 159 -5.22 8.36 6.94
CA VAL A 159 -4.05 7.48 6.92
C VAL A 159 -3.90 6.92 5.50
N VAL A 160 -2.69 7.00 4.91
CA VAL A 160 -2.38 6.49 3.55
C VAL A 160 -1.37 5.35 3.58
#